data_AF-A0A5C9F0X7-F1
#
_entry.id   AF-A0A5C9F0X7-F1
#
_cell.length_a   1.000
_cell.length_b   1.000
_cell.length_c   1.000
_cell.angle_alpha   90.00
_cell.angle_beta   90.00
_cell.angle_gamma   90.00
#
_symmetry.space_group_name_H-M   'P 1'
#
loop_
_entity.id
_entity.type
_entity.pdbx_description
1 polymer ?
#
loop_
_entity_poly.entity_id
_entity_poly.type
_entity_poly.pdbx_seq_one_letter_code
_entity_poly.pdbx_strand_id
1 'polypeptide(L)' 'MKLVLVGKAGAGKTSIKQAIFEMRNPDDLIIYPLDPTRGINTSNYSWMDVDINVFDTSG' A
#
# COMPACT_ATOMS: atom_id res chain seq x y z
N MET A 1 1.99 -8.35 13.29
CA MET A 1 1.26 -7.05 13.28
C MET A 1 0.25 -7.01 12.14
N LYS A 2 -0.89 -6.33 12.33
CA LYS A 2 -1.92 -6.10 11.30
C LYS A 2 -2.07 -4.60 11.04
N LEU A 3 -1.90 -4.17 9.79
CA LEU A 3 -2.07 -2.80 9.33
C LEU A 3 -3.18 -2.76 8.26
N VAL A 4 -4.15 -1.86 8.41
CA VAL A 4 -5.26 -1.71 7.46
C VAL A 4 -5.24 -0.29 6.91
N LEU A 5 -5.10 -0.16 5.58
CA LEU A 5 -5.12 1.13 4.90
C LEU A 5 -6.54 1.42 4.43
N VAL A 6 -7.21 2.39 5.06
CA VAL A 6 -8.60 2.77 4.78
C VAL A 6 -8.67 4.24 4.42
N GLY A 7 -9.54 4.58 3.47
CA GLY A 7 -9.75 5.95 2.97
C GLY A 7 -10.39 5.94 1.60
N LYS A 8 -10.85 7.11 1.12
CA LYS A 8 -11.51 7.27 -0.18
C LYS A 8 -10.61 6.85 -1.36
N ALA A 9 -11.21 6.57 -2.51
CA ALA A 9 -10.52 6.46 -3.80
C ALA A 9 -9.56 7.64 -4.00
N GLY A 10 -8.36 7.37 -4.52
CA GLY A 10 -7.36 8.41 -4.81
C GLY A 10 -6.61 8.97 -3.60
N ALA A 11 -6.89 8.54 -2.36
CA ALA A 11 -6.18 9.01 -1.16
C ALA A 11 -4.70 8.53 -1.05
N GLY A 12 -4.16 7.83 -2.06
CA GLY A 12 -2.75 7.41 -2.09
C GLY A 12 -2.42 6.17 -1.26
N LYS A 13 -3.41 5.40 -0.79
CA LYS A 13 -3.21 4.22 0.08
C LYS A 13 -2.22 3.21 -0.50
N THR A 14 -2.46 2.79 -1.73
CA THR A 14 -1.58 1.86 -2.43
C THR A 14 -0.21 2.48 -2.69
N SER A 15 -0.14 3.77 -3.04
CA SER A 15 1.13 4.47 -3.25
C SER A 15 1.99 4.50 -1.97
N ILE A 16 1.39 4.79 -0.81
CA ILE A 16 2.09 4.74 0.49
C ILE A 16 2.66 3.34 0.74
N LYS A 17 1.86 2.30 0.48
CA LYS A 17 2.32 0.91 0.63
C LYS A 17 3.53 0.62 -0.27
N GLN A 18 3.46 0.99 -1.56
CA GLN A 18 4.54 0.72 -2.51
C GLN A 18 5.82 1.52 -2.20
N ALA A 19 5.68 2.77 -1.74
CA ALA A 19 6.82 3.59 -1.35
C ALA A 19 7.55 3.03 -0.11
N ILE A 20 6.80 2.64 0.92
CA ILE A 20 7.38 2.23 2.20
C ILE A 20 7.84 0.77 2.19
N PHE A 21 7.04 -0.15 1.64
CA PHE A 21 7.30 -1.59 1.76
C PHE A 21 7.89 -2.21 0.49
N GLU A 22 7.74 -1.57 -0.68
CA GLU A 22 8.21 -2.09 -1.97
C GLU A 22 9.34 -1.24 -2.57
N MET A 23 9.82 -0.23 -1.82
CA MET A 23 10.91 0.68 -2.20
C MET A 23 10.72 1.34 -3.58
N ARG A 24 9.47 1.54 -4.02
CA ARG A 24 9.20 2.31 -5.24
C ARG A 24 9.48 3.79 -5.01
N ASN A 25 10.06 4.45 -6.00
CA ASN A 25 10.31 5.89 -5.94
C ASN A 25 8.98 6.65 -5.79
N PRO A 26 8.80 7.47 -4.74
CA PRO A 26 7.59 8.28 -4.56
C PRO A 26 7.32 9.23 -5.74
N ASP A 27 8.36 9.78 -6.37
CA ASP A 27 8.20 10.69 -7.51
C ASP A 27 7.55 9.98 -8.69
N ASP A 28 7.97 8.74 -8.96
CA ASP A 28 7.36 7.91 -10.01
C ASP A 28 5.90 7.59 -9.71
N LEU A 29 5.54 7.37 -8.44
CA LEU A 29 4.16 7.08 -8.01
C LEU A 29 3.23 8.30 -8.11
N ILE A 30 3.79 9.51 -8.12
CA ILE A 30 3.06 10.76 -8.35
C ILE A 30 2.90 11.00 -9.86
N ILE A 31 3.97 10.80 -10.65
CA ILE A 31 3.98 11.05 -12.09
C ILE A 31 3.18 9.98 -12.86
N TYR A 32 3.29 8.72 -12.44
CA TYR A 32 2.64 7.56 -13.05
C TYR A 32 1.64 6.95 -12.07
N PRO A 33 0.39 7.46 -12.04
CA PRO A 33 -0.60 7.02 -11.08
C PRO A 33 -0.95 5.53 -11.24
N LEU A 34 -1.19 4.87 -10.11
CA LEU A 34 -1.55 3.46 -10.05
C LEU A 34 -3.01 3.22 -10.45
N ASP A 35 -3.29 2.01 -10.93
CA ASP A 35 -4.67 1.56 -11.14
C ASP A 35 -5.44 1.48 -9.81
N PRO A 36 -6.75 1.75 -9.80
CA PRO A 36 -7.57 1.64 -8.61
C PRO A 36 -7.58 0.21 -8.01
N THR A 37 -7.35 0.11 -6.70
CA THR A 37 -7.49 -1.15 -5.95
C THR A 37 -8.94 -1.64 -6.00
N ARG A 38 -9.12 -2.91 -6.36
CA ARG A 38 -10.42 -3.60 -6.36
C ARG A 38 -10.53 -4.52 -5.16
N GLY A 39 -11.58 -4.36 -4.35
CA GLY A 39 -11.79 -5.18 -3.16
C GLY A 39 -10.71 -4.95 -2.10
N ILE A 40 -10.13 -6.03 -1.58
CA ILE A 40 -9.04 -5.96 -0.59
C ILE A 40 -7.82 -6.66 -1.18
N ASN A 41 -6.70 -5.96 -1.21
CA ASN A 41 -5.41 -6.56 -1.52
C ASN A 41 -4.63 -6.80 -0.23
N THR A 42 -4.14 -8.02 -0.04
CA THR A 42 -3.40 -8.43 1.15
C THR A 42 -1.94 -8.70 0.80
N SER A 43 -1.04 -8.13 1.60
CA SER A 43 0.40 -8.30 1.44
C SER A 43 1.01 -8.58 2.81
N ASN A 44 1.99 -9.48 2.84
CA ASN A 44 2.78 -9.77 4.04
C ASN A 44 4.20 -9.29 3.79
N TYR A 45 4.73 -8.52 4.73
CA TYR A 45 6.11 -8.05 4.74
C TYR A 45 6.76 -8.49 6.04
N SER A 46 8.00 -8.94 5.95
CA SER A 46 8.82 -9.26 7.12
C SER A 46 9.88 -8.18 7.29
N TRP A 47 9.97 -7.63 8.50
CA TRP A 47 10.97 -6.64 8.85
C TRP A 47 11.63 -7.03 10.18
N MET A 48 12.90 -7.44 10.11
CA MET A 48 13.62 -8.06 11.22
C MET A 48 12.89 -9.31 11.75
N ASP A 49 12.43 -9.28 13.00
CA ASP A 49 11.66 -10.32 13.67
C ASP A 49 10.14 -10.03 13.70
N VAL A 50 9.69 -9.01 12.94
CA VAL A 50 8.30 -8.57 12.91
C VAL A 50 7.65 -8.87 11.57
N ASP A 51 6.58 -9.67 11.60
CA ASP A 51 5.70 -9.87 10.45
C ASP A 51 4.58 -8.83 10.40
N ILE A 52 4.42 -8.17 9.26
CA ILE A 52 3.45 -7.10 9.03
C ILE A 52 2.49 -7.53 7.92
N ASN A 53 1.22 -7.72 8.28
CA ASN A 53 0.15 -7.99 7.31
C ASN A 53 -0.55 -6.68 6.97
N VAL A 54 -0.39 -6.22 5.74
CA VAL A 54 -1.00 -4.99 5.21
C VAL A 54 -2.23 -5.35 4.39
N PHE A 55 -3.38 -4.78 4.78
CA PHE A 55 -4.65 -4.87 4.07
C PHE A 55 -4.93 -3.53 3.39
N ASP A 56 -4.73 -3.47 2.08
CA ASP A 56 -5.03 -2.31 1.24
C ASP A 56 -6.46 -2.42 0.72
N THR A 57 -7.35 -1.54 1.17
CA THR A 57 -8.78 -1.60 0.82
C THR A 57 -9.11 -0.67 -0.34
N SER A 58 -9.99 -1.11 -1.23
CA SER A 58 -10.70 -0.19 -2.13
C SER A 58 -11.47 0.86 -1.31
N GLY A 59 -11.65 2.03 -1.89
CA GLY A 59 -12.51 3.08 -1.33
C GLY A 59 -13.03 3.98 -2.41
#